data_AF-A0AAP1WM86-F1
#
_entry.id   AF-A0AAP1WM86-F1
#
_cell.length_a   1.000
_cell.length_b   1.000
_cell.length_c   1.000
_cell.angle_alpha   90.00
_cell.angle_beta   90.00
_cell.angle_gamma   90.00
#
_symmetry.space_group_name_H-M   'P 1'
#
loop_
_entity.id
_entity.type
_entity.pdbx_description
1 polymer ?
#
loop_
_entity_poly.entity_id
_entity_poly.type
_entity_poly.pdbx_seq_one_letter_code
_entity_poly.pdbx_strand_id
1 'polypeptide(L)' 'MFLDVFGYLLGSGFLILGICALYFMSYEMYEVFTKGEKTVSFKGTTYFALGSVFCGVVLIIMANVL' A
#
# COMPACT_ATOMS: atom_id res chain seq x y z
N MET A 1 -15.93 -10.19 -17.44
CA MET A 1 -16.76 -10.60 -16.28
C MET A 1 -15.95 -11.17 -15.12
N PHE A 2 -15.27 -12.33 -15.22
CA PHE A 2 -14.42 -12.81 -14.10
C PHE A 2 -13.20 -11.89 -13.88
N LEU A 3 -12.60 -11.40 -14.98
CA LEU A 3 -11.49 -10.45 -14.95
C LEU A 3 -11.89 -9.09 -14.35
N ASP A 4 -13.10 -8.60 -14.62
CA ASP A 4 -13.64 -7.37 -14.02
C ASP A 4 -13.77 -7.49 -12.50
N VAL A 5 -14.32 -8.60 -12.01
CA VAL A 5 -14.48 -8.84 -10.57
C VAL A 5 -13.12 -8.91 -9.89
N PHE A 6 -12.14 -9.59 -10.51
CA PHE A 6 -10.77 -9.65 -10.01
C PHE A 6 -10.10 -8.27 -10.02
N GLY A 7 -10.25 -7.51 -11.11
CA GLY A 7 -9.73 -6.15 -11.24
C GLY A 7 -10.32 -5.20 -10.19
N TYR A 8 -11.61 -5.32 -9.90
CA TYR A 8 -12.26 -4.49 -8.88
C TYR A 8 -11.79 -4.84 -7.45
N LEU A 9 -11.64 -6.13 -7.15
CA LEU A 9 -11.14 -6.58 -5.85
C LEU A 9 -9.68 -6.16 -5.62
N LEU A 10 -8.82 -6.33 -6.64
CA LEU A 10 -7.42 -5.90 -6.57
C LEU A 10 -7.29 -4.38 -6.58
N GLY A 11 -8.12 -3.66 -7.34
CA GLY A 11 -8.11 -2.19 -7.40
C GLY A 11 -8.55 -1.53 -6.10
N SER A 12 -9.62 -2.04 -5.48
CA SER A 12 -10.04 -1.58 -4.15
C SER A 12 -9.02 -1.94 -3.07
N GLY A 13 -8.44 -3.14 -3.13
CA GLY A 13 -7.32 -3.54 -2.27
C GLY A 13 -6.11 -2.63 -2.40
N PHE A 14 -5.73 -2.25 -3.63
CA PHE A 14 -4.64 -1.30 -3.90
C PHE A 14 -4.88 0.07 -3.27
N LEU A 15 -6.09 0.63 -3.43
CA LEU A 15 -6.46 1.92 -2.85
C LEU A 15 -6.42 1.90 -1.32
N ILE A 16 -7.03 0.89 -0.69
CA ILE A 16 -7.08 0.78 0.77
C ILE A 16 -5.68 0.56 1.34
N LEU A 17 -4.89 -0.36 0.77
CA LEU A 17 -3.52 -0.62 1.20
C LEU A 17 -2.62 0.62 1.00
N GLY A 18 -2.79 1.33 -0.11
CA GLY A 18 -2.03 2.55 -0.42
C GLY A 18 -2.33 3.69 0.56
N ILE A 19 -3.60 3.95 0.86
CA ILE A 19 -4.01 4.99 1.82
C ILE A 19 -3.54 4.62 3.23
N CYS A 20 -3.67 3.35 3.64
CA CYS A 20 -3.17 2.87 4.93
C CYS A 20 -1.64 3.02 5.04
N ALA A 21 -0.89 2.70 3.98
CA ALA A 21 0.56 2.87 3.93
C ALA A 21 0.95 4.35 4.11
N LEU A 22 0.28 5.27 3.41
CA LEU A 22 0.53 6.71 3.54
C LEU A 22 0.19 7.23 4.94
N TYR A 23 -0.93 6.80 5.52
CA TYR A 23 -1.32 7.18 6.88
C TYR A 23 -0.29 6.70 7.90
N PHE A 24 0.12 5.43 7.85
CA PHE A 24 1.14 4.87 8.73
C PHE A 24 2.49 5.56 8.56
N MET A 25 2.92 5.83 7.33
CA MET A 25 4.14 6.58 7.05
C MET A 25 4.07 7.99 7.64
N SER A 26 2.94 8.67 7.52
CA SER A 26 2.74 10.01 8.07
C SER A 26 2.73 10.01 9.60
N TYR A 27 2.14 8.99 10.22
CA TYR A 27 2.14 8.79 11.67
C TYR A 27 3.57 8.54 12.19
N GLU A 28 4.30 7.65 11.55
CA GLU A 28 5.69 7.35 11.91
C GLU A 28 6.61 8.57 11.70
N MET A 29 6.46 9.30 10.60
CA MET A 29 7.16 10.58 10.38
C MET A 29 6.84 11.59 11.48
N TYR A 30 5.56 11.73 11.86
CA TYR A 30 5.14 12.62 12.94
C TYR A 30 5.77 12.21 14.28
N GLU A 31 5.89 10.91 14.53
CA GLU A 31 6.51 10.36 15.74
C GLU A 31 8.04 10.58 15.75
N VAL A 32 8.73 10.45 14.61
CA VAL A 32 10.15 10.81 14.46
C VAL A 32 10.37 12.30 14.76
N PHE A 33 9.59 13.19 14.12
CA PHE A 33 9.76 14.64 14.27
C PHE A 33 9.37 15.15 15.66
N THR A 34 8.35 14.56 16.30
CA THR A 34 7.86 14.99 17.62
C THR A 34 8.65 14.37 18.78
N LYS A 35 9.03 13.09 18.69
CA LYS A 35 9.64 12.36 19.82
C LYS A 35 11.13 12.12 19.68
N GLY A 36 11.76 12.38 18.54
CA GLY A 36 13.22 12.51 18.36
C GLY A 36 14.12 11.31 18.71
N GLU A 37 13.61 10.26 19.38
CA GLU A 37 14.48 9.35 20.15
C GLU A 37 14.11 7.87 20.09
N LYS A 38 13.05 7.48 19.37
CA LYS A 38 12.73 6.05 19.20
C LYS A 38 13.05 5.62 17.78
N THR A 39 13.86 4.58 17.65
CA THR A 39 14.00 3.78 16.43
C THR A 39 12.62 3.34 15.96
N VAL A 40 12.00 4.14 15.10
CA VAL A 40 10.66 3.88 14.58
C VAL A 40 10.79 2.74 13.59
N SER A 41 10.22 1.60 13.94
CA SER A 41 10.33 0.38 13.15
C SER A 41 9.30 0.43 12.02
N PHE A 42 9.69 1.00 10.88
CA PHE A 42 8.93 1.10 9.62
C PHE A 42 8.43 -0.24 9.04
N LYS A 43 8.65 -1.38 9.71
CA LYS A 43 8.28 -2.72 9.25
C LYS A 43 6.83 -2.81 8.77
N GLY A 44 5.89 -2.23 9.50
CA GLY A 44 4.46 -2.25 9.15
C GLY A 44 4.16 -1.47 7.87
N THR A 45 4.69 -0.26 7.78
CA THR A 45 4.56 0.63 6.61
C THR A 45 5.21 0.03 5.37
N THR A 46 6.40 -0.56 5.49
CA THR A 46 7.03 -1.27 4.37
C THR A 46 6.21 -2.46 3.90
N TYR A 47 5.59 -3.23 4.79
CA TYR A 47 4.75 -4.38 4.39
C TYR A 47 3.50 -3.91 3.64
N PHE A 48 2.84 -2.87 4.12
CA PHE A 48 1.67 -2.27 3.46
C PHE A 48 2.05 -1.64 2.12
N ALA A 49 3.17 -0.92 2.05
CA ALA A 49 3.68 -0.36 0.81
C ALA A 49 4.03 -1.45 -0.22
N LEU A 50 4.69 -2.54 0.21
CA LEU A 50 5.04 -3.65 -0.66
C LEU A 50 3.78 -4.38 -1.17
N GLY A 51 2.78 -4.58 -0.31
CA GLY A 51 1.50 -5.17 -0.68
C GLY A 51 0.70 -4.29 -1.65
N SER A 52 0.72 -2.97 -1.46
CA SER A 52 0.17 -2.00 -2.41
C SER A 52 0.89 -2.09 -3.76
N VAL A 53 2.22 -2.00 -3.79
CA VAL A 53 2.99 -2.11 -5.05
C VAL A 53 2.70 -3.42 -5.77
N PHE A 54 2.62 -4.54 -5.05
CA PHE A 54 2.29 -5.84 -5.63
C PHE A 54 0.89 -5.87 -6.27
N CYS A 55 -0.14 -5.36 -5.58
CA CYS A 55 -1.48 -5.26 -6.16
C CYS A 55 -1.50 -4.37 -7.41
N GLY A 56 -0.77 -3.24 -7.39
CA GLY A 56 -0.68 -2.33 -8.53
C GLY A 56 0.01 -2.96 -9.74
N VAL A 57 1.13 -3.68 -9.53
CA VAL A 57 1.86 -4.38 -10.60
C VAL A 57 0.99 -5.46 -11.24
N VAL A 58 0.28 -6.26 -10.43
CA VAL A 58 -0.63 -7.31 -10.93
C VAL A 58 -1.78 -6.73 -11.75
N LEU A 59 -2.35 -5.58 -11.32
CA LEU A 59 -3.38 -4.87 -12.10
C LEU A 59 -2.85 -4.35 -13.44
N ILE A 60 -1.66 -3.74 -13.46
CA ILE A 60 -1.04 -3.21 -14.69
C ILE A 60 -0.78 -4.36 -15.67
N ILE A 61 -0.26 -5.50 -15.20
CA ILE A 61 -0.03 -6.68 -16.05
C ILE A 61 -1.35 -7.19 -16.62
N MET A 62 -2.40 -7.36 -15.80
CA MET A 62 -3.70 -7.81 -16.30
C MET A 62 -4.34 -6.82 -17.28
N ALA A 63 -4.19 -5.51 -17.05
CA ALA A 63 -4.70 -4.49 -17.95
C ALA A 63 -3.95 -4.41 -19.29
N ASN A 64 -2.69 -4.83 -19.32
CA ASN A 64 -1.84 -4.78 -20.51
C ASN A 64 -1.80 -6.12 -21.29
N VAL A 65 -2.26 -7.21 -20.67
CA VAL A 65 -2.42 -8.53 -21.30
C VAL A 65 -3.78 -8.68 -22.00
N LEU A 66 -4.77 -7.88 -21.60
CA LEU A 66 -6.08 -7.79 -22.25
C LEU A 66 -6.03 -6.91 -23.50
#